data_AF-A0A440VAV4-F1
#
_entry.id   AF-A0A440VAV4-F1
#
_cell.length_a   1.000
_cell.length_b   1.000
_cell.length_c   1.000
_cell.angle_alpha   90.00
_cell.angle_beta   90.00
_cell.angle_gamma   90.00
#
_symmetry.space_group_name_H-M   'P 1'
#
loop_
_entity.id
_entity.type
_entity.pdbx_description
1 polymer ?
#
loop_
_entity_poly.entity_id
_entity_poly.type
_entity_poly.pdbx_seq_one_letter_code
_entity_poly.pdbx_strand_id
1 'polypeptide(L)'
;VTTETGIAGSIGVVLLHADFSRQLDRDGITPTLIHAGAHKVDANPFEPLSDAVREDLQAEVDAFYGAFLGTVAKGRGSRLT
;
A
#
# COMPACT_ATOMS: atom_id res chain seq x y z
N VAL A 1 -21.74 8.07 17.33
CA VAL A 1 -22.85 7.12 17.58
C VAL A 1 -23.17 6.47 16.25
N THR A 2 -23.27 5.14 16.18
CA THR A 2 -23.63 4.39 14.96
C THR A 2 -25.10 3.96 15.02
N THR A 3 -25.67 3.52 13.89
CA THR A 3 -27.01 2.92 13.82
C THR A 3 -26.96 1.43 14.15
N GLU A 4 -28.13 0.80 14.36
CA GLU A 4 -28.23 -0.63 14.70
C GLU A 4 -27.53 -1.55 13.68
N THR A 5 -27.59 -1.21 12.40
CA THR A 5 -26.93 -1.96 11.31
C THR A 5 -25.61 -1.32 10.84
N GLY A 6 -25.15 -0.26 11.50
CA GLY A 6 -23.98 0.49 11.08
C GLY A 6 -22.68 -0.19 11.52
N ILE A 7 -21.79 -0.47 10.56
CA ILE A 7 -20.46 -1.05 10.79
C ILE A 7 -19.41 0.06 10.73
N ALA A 8 -18.62 0.18 11.78
CA ALA A 8 -17.42 1.00 11.81
C ALA A 8 -16.21 0.10 12.08
N GLY A 9 -15.16 0.26 11.30
CA GLY A 9 -14.01 -0.64 11.31
C GLY A 9 -13.04 -0.28 10.18
N SER A 10 -12.41 -1.28 9.59
CA SER A 10 -11.39 -1.11 8.55
C SER A 10 -10.22 -0.23 9.02
N ILE A 11 -9.81 -0.41 10.28
CA ILE A 11 -8.63 0.24 10.85
C ILE A 11 -7.40 -0.53 10.37
N GLY A 12 -6.79 -0.06 9.30
CA GLY A 12 -5.64 -0.66 8.67
C GLY A 12 -5.18 0.17 7.48
N VAL A 13 -4.02 -0.19 6.94
CA VAL A 13 -3.46 0.40 5.72
C VAL A 13 -3.09 -0.76 4.80
N VAL A 14 -3.39 -0.62 3.52
CA VAL A 14 -3.06 -1.61 2.50
C VAL A 14 -2.49 -0.90 1.29
N LEU A 15 -1.45 -1.50 0.71
CA LEU A 15 -0.90 -1.15 -0.59
C LEU A 15 -0.98 -2.41 -1.46
N LEU A 16 -1.51 -2.25 -2.68
CA LEU A 16 -1.59 -3.31 -3.66
C LEU A 16 -0.57 -3.05 -4.78
N HIS A 17 0.35 -3.99 -4.98
CA HIS A 17 1.13 -4.10 -6.20
C HIS A 17 0.51 -5.19 -7.08
N ALA A 18 0.43 -4.93 -8.38
CA ALA A 18 -0.04 -5.89 -9.36
C ALA A 18 0.98 -5.98 -10.51
N ASP A 19 1.56 -7.17 -10.66
CA ASP A 19 2.48 -7.48 -11.76
C ASP A 19 1.71 -7.93 -13.01
N PHE A 20 1.72 -7.10 -14.04
CA PHE A 20 1.15 -7.39 -15.37
C PHE A 20 2.20 -7.82 -16.39
N SER A 21 3.47 -8.02 -16.02
CA SER A 21 4.54 -8.41 -16.94
C SER A 21 4.16 -9.60 -17.83
N ARG A 22 3.56 -10.64 -17.24
CA ARG A 22 3.09 -11.83 -17.96
C ARG A 22 1.93 -11.58 -18.92
N GLN A 23 1.08 -10.58 -18.65
CA GLN A 23 0.02 -10.21 -19.58
C GLN A 23 0.61 -9.45 -20.76
N LEU A 24 1.50 -8.50 -20.50
CA LEU A 24 2.16 -7.70 -21.52
C LEU A 24 3.02 -8.54 -22.46
N ASP A 25 3.73 -9.53 -21.93
CA ASP A 25 4.50 -10.47 -22.72
C ASP A 25 3.60 -11.27 -23.69
N ARG A 26 2.44 -11.76 -23.22
CA ARG A 26 1.45 -12.42 -24.09
C ARG A 26 0.91 -11.51 -25.19
N ASP A 27 0.79 -10.22 -24.88
CA ASP A 27 0.31 -9.22 -25.83
C ASP A 27 1.42 -8.70 -26.76
N GLY A 28 2.67 -9.18 -26.59
CA GLY A 28 3.82 -8.77 -27.39
C GLY A 28 4.31 -7.35 -27.09
N ILE A 29 4.07 -6.86 -25.88
CA ILE A 29 4.41 -5.49 -25.44
C ILE A 29 5.58 -5.53 -24.47
N THR A 30 6.63 -4.76 -24.75
CA THR A 30 7.78 -4.58 -23.84
C THR A 30 7.91 -3.10 -23.44
N PRO A 31 7.46 -2.73 -22.23
CA PRO A 31 7.62 -1.36 -21.75
C PRO A 31 9.09 -0.99 -21.53
N THR A 32 9.43 0.27 -21.77
CA THR A 32 10.71 0.87 -21.37
C THR A 32 10.42 2.13 -20.58
N LEU A 33 10.84 2.16 -19.32
CA LEU A 33 10.62 3.31 -18.44
C LEU A 33 11.79 4.30 -18.55
N ILE A 34 11.49 5.57 -18.82
CA ILE A 34 12.46 6.67 -18.87
C ILE A 34 12.18 7.57 -17.68
N HIS A 35 13.09 7.61 -16.70
CA HIS A 35 12.90 8.36 -15.46
C HIS A 35 14.22 8.91 -14.90
N ALA A 36 14.11 9.86 -13.97
CA ALA A 36 15.24 10.37 -13.19
C ALA A 36 15.12 9.91 -11.73
N GLY A 37 16.21 9.42 -11.17
CA GLY A 37 16.28 8.88 -9.80
C GLY A 37 16.04 7.37 -9.74
N ALA A 38 16.83 6.67 -8.91
CA ALA A 38 16.87 5.21 -8.86
C ALA A 38 15.53 4.57 -8.48
N HIS A 39 14.82 5.15 -7.50
CA HIS A 39 13.58 4.61 -6.93
C HIS A 39 12.31 5.19 -7.55
N LYS A 40 12.41 5.98 -8.64
CA LYS A 40 11.28 6.77 -9.17
C LYS A 40 10.15 5.92 -9.74
N VAL A 41 10.47 4.71 -10.17
CA VAL A 41 9.57 3.74 -10.80
C VAL A 41 9.47 2.44 -10.01
N ASP A 42 9.90 2.47 -8.75
CA ASP A 42 9.65 1.38 -7.82
C ASP A 42 8.15 1.07 -7.77
N ALA A 43 7.83 -0.22 -7.68
CA ALA A 43 6.46 -0.72 -7.72
C ALA A 43 5.70 -0.45 -9.03
N ASN A 44 6.39 -0.16 -10.14
CA ASN A 44 5.73 -0.15 -11.44
C ASN A 44 5.09 -1.53 -11.73
N PRO A 45 4.02 -1.57 -12.54
CA PRO A 45 3.25 -2.80 -12.72
C PRO A 45 3.75 -3.65 -13.89
N PHE A 46 4.89 -3.30 -14.49
CA PHE A 46 5.39 -3.92 -15.72
C PHE A 46 6.48 -4.97 -15.47
N GLU A 47 6.91 -5.11 -14.22
CA GLU A 47 7.88 -6.11 -13.77
C GLU A 47 7.53 -6.63 -12.36
N PRO A 48 8.06 -7.80 -11.97
CA PRO A 48 7.91 -8.31 -10.61
C PRO A 48 8.47 -7.34 -9.56
N LEU A 49 7.80 -7.24 -8.42
CA LEU A 49 8.28 -6.44 -7.30
C LEU A 49 9.55 -7.06 -6.70
N SER A 50 10.61 -6.28 -6.57
CA SER A 50 11.83 -6.73 -5.89
C SER A 50 11.62 -6.79 -4.37
N ASP A 51 12.38 -7.64 -3.68
CA ASP A 51 12.28 -7.79 -2.22
C ASP A 51 12.63 -6.50 -1.48
N ALA A 52 13.67 -5.78 -1.92
CA ALA A 52 14.07 -4.51 -1.32
C ALA A 52 12.98 -3.43 -1.44
N VAL A 53 12.38 -3.28 -2.62
CA VAL A 53 11.27 -2.35 -2.83
C VAL A 53 10.04 -2.77 -2.01
N ARG A 54 9.78 -4.08 -1.91
CA ARG A 54 8.68 -4.60 -1.06
C ARG A 54 8.89 -4.22 0.41
N GLU A 55 10.10 -4.32 0.92
CA GLU A 55 10.45 -3.92 2.29
C GLU A 55 10.26 -2.42 2.52
N ASP A 56 10.70 -1.59 1.57
CA ASP A 56 10.52 -0.13 1.64
C ASP A 56 9.02 0.26 1.64
N LEU A 57 8.22 -0.34 0.76
CA LEU A 57 6.77 -0.12 0.72
C LEU A 57 6.08 -0.64 1.99
N GLN A 58 6.56 -1.74 2.57
CA GLN A 58 6.03 -2.26 3.83
C GLN A 58 6.32 -1.28 4.98
N ALA A 59 7.53 -0.71 5.04
CA ALA A 59 7.88 0.29 6.03
C ALA A 59 6.99 1.54 5.91
N GLU A 60 6.64 1.95 4.69
CA GLU A 60 5.69 3.05 4.45
C GLU A 60 4.27 2.70 4.94
N VAL A 61 3.76 1.50 4.62
CA VAL A 61 2.48 1.00 5.12
C VAL A 61 2.45 0.99 6.65
N ASP A 62 3.51 0.51 7.29
CA ASP A 62 3.62 0.42 8.75
C ASP A 62 3.67 1.83 9.39
N ALA A 63 4.36 2.78 8.77
CA ALA A 63 4.40 4.16 9.24
C ALA A 63 3.01 4.81 9.21
N PHE A 64 2.26 4.65 8.12
CA PHE A 64 0.89 5.13 8.03
C PHE A 64 -0.04 4.43 9.01
N TYR A 65 0.12 3.13 9.20
CA TYR A 65 -0.67 2.37 10.16
C TYR A 65 -0.42 2.86 11.60
N GLY A 66 0.85 3.09 11.97
CA GLY A 66 1.20 3.68 13.26
C GLY A 66 0.55 5.05 13.49
N ALA A 67 0.58 5.93 12.48
CA ALA A 67 -0.09 7.24 12.56
C ALA A 67 -1.62 7.13 12.69
N PHE A 68 -2.23 6.18 11.99
CA PHE A 68 -3.66 5.89 12.10
C PHE A 68 -4.00 5.42 13.51
N LEU A 69 -3.27 4.43 14.04
CA LEU A 69 -3.45 3.95 15.41
C LEU A 69 -3.30 5.07 16.44
N GLY A 70 -2.29 5.93 16.30
CA GLY A 70 -2.11 7.09 17.18
C GLY A 70 -3.31 8.04 17.17
N THR A 71 -3.88 8.29 15.99
CA THR A 71 -5.07 9.14 15.83
C THR A 71 -6.31 8.49 16.46
N VAL A 72 -6.54 7.20 16.22
CA VAL A 72 -7.65 6.44 16.82
C VAL A 72 -7.52 6.43 18.34
N ALA A 73 -6.33 6.14 18.86
CA ALA A 73 -6.06 6.14 20.30
C ALA A 73 -6.36 7.49 20.94
N LYS A 74 -5.89 8.59 20.33
CA LYS A 74 -6.19 9.94 20.82
C LYS A 74 -7.69 10.24 20.82
N GLY A 75 -8.42 9.85 19.78
CA GLY A 75 -9.87 10.11 19.68
C GLY A 75 -10.70 9.23 20.61
N ARG A 76 -10.27 8.00 20.88
CA ARG A 76 -10.99 7.04 21.73
C ARG A 76 -10.67 7.25 23.22
N GLY A 77 -9.46 7.67 23.56
CA GLY A 77 -9.01 7.86 24.93
C GLY A 77 -9.25 6.60 25.77
N SER A 78 -9.85 6.76 26.95
CA SER A 78 -10.21 5.63 27.85
C SER A 78 -11.23 4.64 27.29
N ARG A 79 -11.80 4.90 26.11
CA ARG A 79 -12.72 3.97 25.41
C ARG A 79 -12.01 3.03 24.45
N LEU A 80 -10.68 3.10 24.37
CA LEU A 80 -9.83 2.10 23.69
C LEU A 80 -9.39 1.11 24.77
N THR A 81 -10.12 0.01 24.90
CA THR A 81 -9.81 -1.09 25.83
C THR A 81 -8.98 -2.16 25.14
#